data_AF-A0A8T0BF72-F1
#
_entry.id   AF-A0A8T0BF72-F1
#
_cell.length_a   1.000
_cell.length_b   1.000
_cell.length_c   1.000
_cell.angle_alpha   90.00
_cell.angle_beta   90.00
_cell.angle_gamma   90.00
#
_symmetry.space_group_name_H-M   'P 1'
#
loop_
_entity.id
_entity.type
_entity.pdbx_description
1 polymer ?
#
loop_
_entity_poly.entity_id
_entity_poly.type
_entity_poly.pdbx_seq_one_letter_code
_entity_poly.pdbx_strand_id
1 'polypeptide(L)'
;MFNHHFFDGKEAADVFQHFLTEEAGSKVVMVADPPFGGLVKLLGHTFSKISQTWRSLQGTASGEPEMPMVWIFPYFFEPRILDCFPSFTMLDYQVDYDNHPLYKLGSTGRKQSPVRLFTNICPKNIVLPEEEGYKLCSICERYVSAENRHCPDCNACTSKNGRPWRHCAECGKCVKPSWRHCSSCGRCVLPDHRCGQTGCYNCGDPAHKHKACPLKRKKNVQSGKAASRHYGNITAAKTRKRKNAQRKKKKKKKKVT
;
A
#
# COMPACT_ATOMS: atom_id res chain seq x y z
N MET A 1 -8.03 -14.31 -0.77
CA MET A 1 -7.76 -12.85 -0.89
C MET A 1 -8.04 -12.28 -2.28
N PHE A 2 -7.59 -12.87 -3.40
CA PHE A 2 -7.85 -12.30 -4.74
C PHE A 2 -9.15 -12.79 -5.41
N ASN A 3 -9.65 -13.95 -4.99
CA ASN A 3 -10.78 -14.65 -5.61
C ASN A 3 -11.87 -15.05 -4.60
N HIS A 4 -11.76 -14.61 -3.33
CA HIS A 4 -12.68 -14.99 -2.25
C HIS A 4 -12.90 -16.53 -2.11
N HIS A 5 -11.85 -17.33 -2.31
CA HIS A 5 -11.92 -18.79 -2.18
C HIS A 5 -11.58 -19.27 -0.76
N PHE A 6 -12.36 -20.21 -0.24
CA PHE A 6 -12.15 -20.94 1.01
C PHE A 6 -11.62 -22.35 0.68
N PHE A 7 -10.41 -22.67 1.12
CA PHE A 7 -9.76 -23.95 0.79
C PHE A 7 -10.43 -25.16 1.46
N ASP A 8 -10.94 -24.97 2.67
CA ASP A 8 -11.68 -25.99 3.43
C ASP A 8 -13.18 -25.91 3.16
N GLY A 9 -13.56 -25.48 1.95
CA GLY A 9 -14.93 -25.55 1.46
C GLY A 9 -15.96 -24.83 2.34
N LYS A 10 -17.06 -25.53 2.59
CA LYS A 10 -18.25 -24.97 3.24
C LYS A 10 -18.02 -24.71 4.72
N GLU A 11 -17.28 -25.58 5.38
CA GLU A 11 -16.99 -25.50 6.81
C GLU A 11 -16.27 -24.20 7.16
N ALA A 12 -15.25 -23.83 6.39
CA ALA A 12 -14.56 -22.54 6.58
C ALA A 12 -15.42 -21.32 6.21
N ALA A 13 -16.29 -21.45 5.20
CA ALA A 13 -17.23 -20.40 4.83
C ALA A 13 -18.29 -20.16 5.92
N ASP A 14 -18.75 -21.21 6.58
CA ASP A 14 -19.72 -21.16 7.68
C ASP A 14 -19.08 -20.53 8.92
N VAL A 15 -17.83 -20.89 9.26
CA VAL A 15 -17.06 -20.23 10.33
C VAL A 15 -16.91 -18.73 10.07
N PHE A 16 -16.59 -18.35 8.83
CA PHE A 16 -16.48 -16.94 8.44
C PHE A 16 -17.81 -16.19 8.59
N GLN A 17 -18.93 -16.77 8.13
CA GLN A 17 -20.25 -16.14 8.25
C GLN A 17 -20.69 -16.01 9.71
N HIS A 18 -20.43 -17.03 10.53
CA HIS A 18 -20.75 -17.00 11.96
C HIS A 18 -19.98 -15.92 12.70
N PHE A 19 -18.69 -15.73 12.38
CA PHE A 19 -17.90 -14.64 12.93
C PHE A 19 -18.46 -13.25 12.54
N LEU A 20 -18.98 -13.10 11.32
CA LEU A 20 -19.57 -11.83 10.87
C LEU A 20 -20.91 -11.50 11.57
N THR A 21 -21.61 -12.48 12.13
CA THR A 21 -22.87 -12.31 12.87
C THR A 21 -22.70 -12.30 14.37
N GLU A 22 -21.50 -12.62 14.87
CA GLU A 22 -21.20 -12.59 16.31
C GLU A 22 -21.54 -11.21 16.88
N GLU A 23 -22.28 -11.21 18.01
CA GLU A 23 -22.80 -9.99 18.65
C GLU A 23 -23.57 -9.06 17.69
N ALA A 24 -24.39 -9.65 16.82
CA ALA A 24 -25.14 -8.95 15.77
C ALA A 24 -24.24 -8.08 14.88
N GLY A 25 -23.01 -8.52 14.62
CA GLY A 25 -22.03 -7.82 13.80
C GLY A 25 -21.52 -6.49 14.35
N SER A 26 -22.00 -6.06 15.53
CA SER A 26 -21.79 -4.72 16.09
C SER A 26 -20.33 -4.41 16.43
N LYS A 27 -19.48 -5.43 16.57
CA LYS A 27 -18.06 -5.28 16.94
C LYS A 27 -17.07 -5.67 15.82
N VAL A 28 -17.54 -5.82 14.59
CA VAL A 28 -16.69 -6.26 13.48
C VAL A 28 -16.03 -5.07 12.77
N VAL A 29 -14.70 -5.14 12.63
CA VAL A 29 -13.91 -4.28 11.74
C VAL A 29 -13.02 -5.15 10.85
N MET A 30 -13.03 -4.90 9.54
CA MET A 30 -12.11 -5.60 8.63
C MET A 30 -10.79 -4.83 8.52
N VAL A 31 -9.71 -5.42 9.03
CA VAL A 31 -8.36 -4.88 8.85
C VAL A 31 -7.60 -5.72 7.81
N ALA A 32 -7.04 -5.09 6.79
CA ALA A 32 -6.36 -5.78 5.70
C ALA A 32 -5.02 -5.14 5.33
N ASP A 33 -3.95 -5.93 5.33
CA ASP A 33 -2.63 -5.58 4.79
C ASP A 33 -2.24 -6.54 3.64
N PRO A 34 -2.85 -6.38 2.45
CA PRO A 34 -2.63 -7.28 1.33
C PRO A 34 -1.30 -7.00 0.61
N PRO A 35 -0.75 -7.97 -0.15
CA PRO A 35 0.51 -7.77 -0.87
C PRO A 35 0.40 -6.66 -1.91
N PHE A 36 1.29 -5.66 -1.83
CA PHE A 36 1.26 -4.45 -2.67
C PHE A 36 1.44 -4.69 -4.17
N GLY A 37 2.08 -5.80 -4.54
CA GLY A 37 2.25 -6.21 -5.94
C GLY A 37 0.98 -6.79 -6.58
N GLY A 38 -0.07 -7.02 -5.80
CA GLY A 38 -1.35 -7.55 -6.27
C GLY A 38 -2.18 -6.55 -7.08
N LEU A 39 -3.16 -7.06 -7.82
CA LEU A 39 -4.12 -6.22 -8.53
C LEU A 39 -5.13 -5.62 -7.55
N VAL A 40 -5.00 -4.32 -7.28
CA VAL A 40 -5.88 -3.55 -6.35
C VAL A 40 -7.37 -3.79 -6.62
N LYS A 41 -7.79 -3.85 -7.88
CA LYS A 41 -9.20 -4.10 -8.24
C LYS A 41 -9.72 -5.47 -7.76
N LEU A 42 -8.89 -6.51 -7.80
CA LEU A 42 -9.29 -7.86 -7.34
C LEU A 42 -9.38 -7.93 -5.81
N LEU A 43 -8.49 -7.23 -5.12
CA LEU A 43 -8.55 -7.04 -3.67
C LEU A 43 -9.84 -6.30 -3.30
N GLY A 44 -10.11 -5.17 -3.96
CA GLY A 44 -11.33 -4.39 -3.79
C GLY A 44 -12.58 -5.22 -3.97
N HIS A 45 -12.67 -6.00 -5.07
CA HIS A 45 -13.79 -6.90 -5.30
C HIS A 45 -13.97 -7.96 -4.19
N THR A 46 -12.89 -8.53 -3.66
CA THR A 46 -12.98 -9.49 -2.54
C THR A 46 -13.45 -8.80 -1.25
N PHE A 47 -12.97 -7.60 -0.97
CA PHE A 47 -13.40 -6.80 0.18
C PHE A 47 -14.88 -6.38 0.06
N SER A 48 -15.33 -6.00 -1.14
CA SER A 48 -16.75 -5.72 -1.40
C SER A 48 -17.62 -6.96 -1.15
N LYS A 49 -17.17 -8.16 -1.53
CA LYS A 49 -17.88 -9.41 -1.23
C LYS A 49 -18.02 -9.64 0.28
N ILE A 50 -16.93 -9.47 1.04
CA ILE A 50 -16.94 -9.59 2.51
C ILE A 50 -17.94 -8.59 3.12
N SER A 51 -17.88 -7.32 2.70
CA SER A 51 -18.81 -6.27 3.14
C SER A 51 -20.28 -6.57 2.78
N GLN A 52 -20.53 -7.14 1.60
CA GLN A 52 -21.88 -7.55 1.18
C GLN A 52 -22.39 -8.73 2.00
N THR A 53 -21.55 -9.73 2.26
CA THR A 53 -21.90 -10.86 3.14
C THR A 53 -22.24 -10.35 4.54
N TRP A 54 -21.38 -9.53 5.14
CA TRP A 54 -21.64 -8.94 6.46
C TRP A 54 -22.98 -8.20 6.48
N ARG A 55 -23.26 -7.33 5.49
CA ARG A 55 -24.54 -6.62 5.38
C ARG A 55 -25.74 -7.54 5.24
N SER A 56 -25.66 -8.55 4.37
CA SER A 56 -26.76 -9.49 4.14
C SER A 56 -27.17 -10.26 5.40
N LEU A 57 -26.21 -10.46 6.31
CA LEU A 57 -26.41 -11.17 7.55
C LEU A 57 -27.00 -10.29 8.68
N GLN A 58 -27.00 -8.96 8.55
CA GLN A 58 -27.56 -8.05 9.57
C GLN A 58 -29.09 -7.88 9.46
N GLY A 59 -29.75 -8.44 8.44
CA GLY A 59 -31.21 -8.52 8.35
C GLY A 59 -31.95 -7.20 8.08
N THR A 60 -31.26 -6.08 7.84
CA THR A 60 -31.87 -4.75 7.75
C THR A 60 -32.01 -4.24 6.31
N ALA A 61 -33.21 -3.79 5.98
CA ALA A 61 -33.58 -3.16 4.71
C ALA A 61 -33.36 -1.64 4.78
N SER A 62 -32.55 -1.13 3.83
CA SER A 62 -32.35 0.29 3.47
C SER A 62 -31.93 1.26 4.60
N GLY A 63 -30.67 1.71 4.55
CA GLY A 63 -30.15 2.84 5.37
C GLY A 63 -28.92 2.52 6.23
N GLU A 64 -28.44 1.27 6.19
CA GLU A 64 -27.51 0.72 7.17
C GLU A 64 -26.03 1.07 6.97
N PRO A 65 -25.25 1.15 8.06
CA PRO A 65 -23.84 1.52 8.02
C PRO A 65 -23.01 0.59 7.14
N GLU A 66 -22.06 1.15 6.39
CA GLU A 66 -21.06 0.36 5.68
C GLU A 66 -20.18 -0.39 6.68
N MET A 67 -19.84 -1.65 6.41
CA MET A 67 -18.90 -2.41 7.24
C MET A 67 -17.64 -1.56 7.51
N PRO A 68 -17.25 -1.35 8.78
CA PRO A 68 -16.02 -0.64 9.10
C PRO A 68 -14.79 -1.37 8.54
N MET A 69 -13.94 -0.66 7.80
CA MET A 69 -12.77 -1.24 7.15
C MET A 69 -11.52 -0.38 7.35
N VAL A 70 -10.38 -1.02 7.54
CA VAL A 70 -9.04 -0.41 7.51
C VAL A 70 -8.18 -1.17 6.52
N TRP A 71 -7.93 -0.56 5.36
CA TRP A 71 -7.06 -1.09 4.33
C TRP A 71 -5.68 -0.42 4.41
N ILE A 72 -4.67 -1.17 4.81
CA ILE A 72 -3.28 -0.77 4.90
C ILE A 72 -2.65 -0.90 3.50
N PHE A 73 -2.26 0.22 2.88
CA PHE A 73 -1.71 0.19 1.52
C PHE A 73 -0.87 1.44 1.18
N PRO A 74 -0.02 1.43 0.12
CA PRO A 74 0.78 2.59 -0.21
C PRO A 74 -0.04 3.78 -0.72
N TYR A 75 0.25 4.99 -0.23
CA TYR A 75 -0.54 6.20 -0.52
C TYR A 75 -0.69 6.53 -2.02
N PHE A 76 0.25 6.09 -2.85
CA PHE A 76 0.21 6.35 -4.30
C PHE A 76 -0.81 5.49 -5.06
N PHE A 77 -1.45 4.53 -4.37
CA PHE A 77 -2.59 3.77 -4.88
C PHE A 77 -3.94 4.37 -4.52
N GLU A 78 -3.99 5.46 -3.74
CA GLU A 78 -5.22 6.11 -3.30
C GLU A 78 -6.29 6.26 -4.40
N PRO A 79 -6.00 6.77 -5.63
CA PRO A 79 -7.04 6.86 -6.66
C PRO A 79 -7.71 5.52 -6.97
N ARG A 80 -6.94 4.42 -7.02
CA ARG A 80 -7.48 3.09 -7.31
C ARG A 80 -8.24 2.48 -6.14
N ILE A 81 -7.90 2.88 -4.91
CA ILE A 81 -8.63 2.46 -3.72
C ILE A 81 -9.97 3.19 -3.68
N LEU A 82 -9.98 4.50 -3.92
CA LEU A 82 -11.20 5.32 -3.99
C LEU A 82 -12.11 4.93 -5.15
N ASP A 83 -11.55 4.48 -6.28
CA ASP A 83 -12.33 3.88 -7.38
C ASP A 83 -13.13 2.63 -6.91
N CYS A 84 -12.61 1.89 -5.92
CA CYS A 84 -13.27 0.71 -5.35
C CYS A 84 -14.17 1.07 -4.15
N PHE A 85 -13.73 2.01 -3.31
CA PHE A 85 -14.40 2.45 -2.08
C PHE A 85 -14.37 3.98 -1.98
N PRO A 86 -15.35 4.68 -2.58
CA PRO A 86 -15.39 6.14 -2.60
C PRO A 86 -15.54 6.79 -1.22
N SER A 87 -16.09 6.05 -0.23
CA SER A 87 -16.25 6.51 1.16
C SER A 87 -14.95 6.53 1.95
N PHE A 88 -13.87 5.93 1.43
CA PHE A 88 -12.62 5.81 2.16
C PHE A 88 -11.90 7.16 2.24
N THR A 89 -11.28 7.42 3.38
CA THR A 89 -10.32 8.50 3.59
C THR A 89 -8.95 7.90 3.93
N MET A 90 -7.89 8.53 3.44
CA MET A 90 -6.53 8.17 3.79
C MET A 90 -6.09 8.93 5.05
N LEU A 91 -5.67 8.21 6.09
CA LEU A 91 -5.09 8.79 7.30
C LEU A 91 -3.60 9.11 7.10
N ASP A 92 -3.08 10.06 7.88
CA ASP A 92 -1.68 10.49 7.79
C ASP A 92 -0.69 9.49 8.44
N TYR A 93 -1.19 8.52 9.22
CA TYR A 93 -0.37 7.57 9.96
C TYR A 93 0.53 6.75 9.04
N GLN A 94 1.83 6.80 9.31
CA GLN A 94 2.88 6.14 8.54
C GLN A 94 3.13 4.76 9.13
N VAL A 95 2.60 3.72 8.48
CA VAL A 95 2.81 2.34 8.94
C VAL A 95 4.25 1.92 8.65
N ASP A 96 5.03 1.65 9.69
CA ASP A 96 6.39 1.12 9.59
C ASP A 96 6.41 -0.41 9.69
N TYR A 97 7.39 -1.05 9.05
CA TYR A 97 7.49 -2.51 8.95
C TYR A 97 8.88 -3.01 9.32
N ASP A 98 9.00 -3.83 10.37
CA ASP A 98 10.28 -4.39 10.83
C ASP A 98 11.08 -5.14 9.77
N ASN A 99 10.43 -5.70 8.74
CA ASN A 99 11.01 -6.64 7.79
C ASN A 99 10.96 -6.20 6.31
N HIS A 100 10.36 -5.05 5.95
CA HIS A 100 10.22 -4.67 4.54
C HIS A 100 11.45 -3.90 4.00
N PRO A 101 12.15 -4.37 2.95
CA PRO A 101 13.41 -3.77 2.48
C PRO A 101 13.28 -2.33 1.94
N LEU A 102 12.08 -1.92 1.52
CA LEU A 102 11.82 -0.59 0.96
C LEU A 102 10.93 0.31 1.84
N TYR A 103 10.32 -0.24 2.90
CA TYR A 103 9.29 0.41 3.71
C TYR A 103 9.61 0.33 5.20
N LYS A 104 10.90 0.45 5.51
CA LYS A 104 11.45 0.62 6.85
C LYS A 104 11.92 2.05 7.04
N LEU A 105 11.71 2.59 8.24
CA LEU A 105 12.51 3.71 8.74
C LEU A 105 13.95 3.21 9.01
N GLY A 106 14.96 3.85 8.42
CA GLY A 106 16.35 3.48 8.70
C GLY A 106 17.39 4.07 7.73
N SER A 107 18.67 3.91 8.09
CA SER A 107 19.84 4.48 7.38
C SER A 107 20.04 3.94 5.95
N THR A 108 19.50 2.76 5.65
CA THR A 108 19.55 2.11 4.33
C THR A 108 18.20 2.10 3.59
N GLY A 109 17.15 2.66 4.22
CA GLY A 109 15.77 2.70 3.70
C GLY A 109 15.31 4.09 3.24
N ARG A 110 14.01 4.26 2.98
CA ARG A 110 13.43 5.60 2.79
C ARG A 110 13.32 6.29 4.15
N LYS A 111 13.48 7.62 4.18
CA LYS A 111 13.29 8.40 5.42
C LYS A 111 11.90 8.24 6.05
N GLN A 112 10.90 7.82 5.27
CA GLN A 112 9.49 7.70 5.65
C GLN A 112 8.85 6.53 4.90
N SER A 113 8.01 5.74 5.58
CA SER A 113 7.21 4.68 4.95
C SER A 113 6.18 5.30 4.00
N PRO A 114 5.93 4.71 2.80
CA PRO A 114 4.85 5.13 1.91
C PRO A 114 3.50 4.48 2.24
N VAL A 115 3.41 3.62 3.25
CA VAL A 115 2.19 2.88 3.60
C VAL A 115 1.33 3.71 4.55
N ARG A 116 0.03 3.79 4.27
CA ARG A 116 -0.98 4.53 5.03
C ARG A 116 -2.18 3.63 5.32
N LEU A 117 -3.07 4.12 6.18
CA LEU A 117 -4.37 3.52 6.47
C LEU A 117 -5.44 4.19 5.59
N PHE A 118 -6.25 3.39 4.90
CA PHE A 118 -7.45 3.85 4.20
C PHE A 118 -8.68 3.29 4.92
N THR A 119 -9.66 4.11 5.24
CA THR A 119 -10.81 3.68 6.05
C THR A 119 -12.06 4.49 5.77
N ASN A 120 -13.23 3.87 5.93
CA ASN A 120 -14.53 4.55 5.99
C ASN A 120 -14.92 4.98 7.42
N ILE A 121 -14.09 4.69 8.43
CA ILE A 121 -14.28 5.20 9.79
C ILE A 121 -13.99 6.69 9.80
N CYS A 122 -14.84 7.47 10.47
CA CYS A 122 -14.69 8.93 10.55
C CYS A 122 -13.30 9.31 11.11
N PRO A 123 -12.47 10.07 10.37
CA PRO A 123 -11.14 10.44 10.82
C PRO A 123 -11.10 11.24 12.14
N LYS A 124 -12.20 11.90 12.49
CA LYS A 124 -12.36 12.62 13.77
C LYS A 124 -12.25 11.69 14.99
N ASN A 125 -12.64 10.43 14.81
CA ASN A 125 -12.69 9.42 15.87
C ASN A 125 -11.37 8.66 16.02
N ILE A 126 -10.36 8.97 15.20
CA ILE A 126 -9.07 8.27 15.19
C ILE A 126 -7.98 9.21 15.68
N VAL A 127 -7.46 8.91 16.87
CA VAL A 127 -6.35 9.62 17.50
C VAL A 127 -5.03 9.00 17.05
N LEU A 128 -4.08 9.82 16.61
CA LEU A 128 -2.71 9.39 16.28
C LEU A 128 -1.74 9.83 17.39
N PRO A 129 -0.69 9.05 17.69
CA PRO A 129 0.22 9.30 18.80
C PRO A 129 1.02 10.59 18.63
N GLU A 130 0.89 11.54 19.55
CA GLU A 130 1.64 12.82 19.48
C GLU A 130 3.14 12.61 19.67
N GLU A 131 3.52 11.63 20.48
CA GLU A 131 4.90 11.20 20.74
C GLU A 131 5.64 10.73 19.48
N GLU A 132 4.91 10.30 18.44
CA GLU A 132 5.46 9.93 17.13
C GLU A 132 5.46 11.10 16.13
N GLY A 133 5.09 12.31 16.56
CA GLY A 133 5.10 13.52 15.74
C GLY A 133 3.84 13.73 14.90
N TYR A 134 2.68 13.31 15.41
CA TYR A 134 1.37 13.68 14.86
C TYR A 134 0.73 14.80 15.69
N LYS A 135 -0.18 15.55 15.07
CA LYS A 135 -0.94 16.63 15.72
C LYS A 135 -2.36 16.70 15.18
N LEU A 136 -3.31 17.18 15.97
CA LEU A 136 -4.67 17.46 15.50
C LEU A 136 -4.68 18.70 14.61
N CYS A 137 -5.24 18.60 13.41
CA CYS A 137 -5.66 19.75 12.63
C CYS A 137 -7.09 20.11 13.00
N SER A 138 -7.31 21.27 13.64
CA SER A 138 -8.64 21.72 14.06
C SER A 138 -9.59 22.04 12.91
N ILE A 139 -9.06 22.44 11.74
CA ILE A 139 -9.88 22.79 10.57
C ILE A 139 -10.38 21.53 9.85
N CYS A 140 -9.50 20.54 9.65
CA CYS A 140 -9.87 19.27 9.04
C CYS A 140 -10.47 18.27 10.05
N GLU A 141 -10.41 18.58 11.33
CA GLU A 141 -10.81 17.72 12.46
C GLU A 141 -10.20 16.31 12.36
N ARG A 142 -8.92 16.22 12.04
CA ARG A 142 -8.21 14.93 11.93
C ARG A 142 -6.75 15.08 12.34
N TYR A 143 -6.15 13.99 12.77
CA TYR A 143 -4.71 13.96 13.05
C TYR A 143 -3.91 13.94 11.74
N VAL A 144 -2.82 14.71 11.73
CA VAL A 144 -1.91 14.90 10.61
C VAL A 144 -0.46 14.81 11.09
N SER A 145 0.47 14.53 10.18
CA SER A 145 1.90 14.62 10.50
C SER A 145 2.26 16.07 10.90
N ALA A 146 3.19 16.25 11.85
CA ALA A 146 3.57 17.57 12.36
C ALA A 146 3.99 18.57 11.27
N GLU A 147 4.67 18.09 10.22
CA GLU A 147 5.12 18.88 9.07
C GLU A 147 4.04 19.10 7.99
N ASN A 148 2.93 18.36 8.04
CA ASN A 148 1.81 18.54 7.12
C ASN A 148 1.05 19.82 7.50
N ARG A 149 1.03 20.78 6.59
CA ARG A 149 0.37 22.08 6.79
C ARG A 149 -0.97 22.08 6.07
N HIS A 150 -2.00 22.58 6.75
CA HIS A 150 -3.28 22.85 6.13
C HIS A 150 -3.11 23.86 5.01
N CYS A 151 -3.67 23.57 3.83
CA CYS A 151 -3.74 24.51 2.74
C CYS A 151 -5.10 25.23 2.79
N PRO A 152 -5.15 26.55 3.00
CA PRO A 152 -6.39 27.31 3.00
C PRO A 152 -7.12 27.23 1.65
N ASP A 153 -6.40 27.31 0.53
CA ASP A 153 -6.99 27.30 -0.82
C ASP A 153 -7.64 25.96 -1.19
N CYS A 154 -7.05 24.85 -0.73
CA CYS A 154 -7.62 23.51 -0.93
C CYS A 154 -8.59 23.13 0.21
N ASN A 155 -8.65 23.92 1.28
CA ASN A 155 -9.26 23.58 2.55
C ASN A 155 -8.91 22.16 3.05
N ALA A 156 -7.65 21.75 2.93
CA ALA A 156 -7.22 20.40 3.28
C ALA A 156 -5.75 20.32 3.67
N CYS A 157 -5.42 19.38 4.57
CA CYS A 157 -4.05 18.91 4.79
C CYS A 157 -3.68 17.88 3.72
N THR A 158 -2.96 18.30 2.68
CA THR A 158 -2.82 17.54 1.42
C THR A 158 -1.53 16.72 1.32
N SER A 159 -0.56 16.91 2.22
CA SER A 159 0.68 16.15 2.13
C SER A 159 0.44 14.68 2.43
N LYS A 160 0.81 13.83 1.47
CA LYS A 160 0.70 12.37 1.60
C LYS A 160 1.92 11.74 2.27
N ASN A 161 3.04 12.45 2.29
CA ASN A 161 4.32 11.96 2.78
C ASN A 161 4.82 12.76 4.01
N GLY A 162 3.94 13.45 4.73
CA GLY A 162 4.29 14.24 5.92
C GLY A 162 5.01 15.56 5.64
N ARG A 163 5.78 15.67 4.56
CA ARG A 163 6.53 16.90 4.21
C ARG A 163 5.61 18.05 3.80
N PRO A 164 5.98 19.32 3.96
CA PRO A 164 5.17 20.43 3.49
C PRO A 164 4.96 20.35 1.96
N TRP A 165 3.72 20.49 1.50
CA TRP A 165 3.38 20.68 0.08
C TRP A 165 3.01 22.13 -0.15
N ARG A 166 3.13 22.59 -1.40
CA ARG A 166 2.77 23.96 -1.78
C ARG A 166 1.55 23.97 -2.69
N HIS A 167 0.65 24.93 -2.49
CA HIS A 167 -0.47 25.14 -3.41
C HIS A 167 0.05 25.68 -4.75
N CYS A 168 -0.52 25.21 -5.86
CA CYS A 168 -0.31 25.77 -7.18
C CYS A 168 -1.63 26.37 -7.67
N ALA A 169 -1.73 27.70 -7.69
CA ALA A 169 -2.95 28.41 -8.07
C ALA A 169 -3.43 28.02 -9.48
N GLU A 170 -2.51 27.98 -10.46
CA GLU A 170 -2.83 27.58 -11.85
C GLU A 170 -3.37 26.15 -11.98
N CYS A 171 -3.05 25.24 -11.04
CA CYS A 171 -3.55 23.87 -11.06
C CYS A 171 -4.72 23.65 -10.09
N GLY A 172 -5.04 24.62 -9.24
CA GLY A 172 -6.02 24.48 -8.15
C GLY A 172 -5.71 23.34 -7.17
N LYS A 173 -4.44 22.95 -6.99
CA LYS A 173 -4.08 21.82 -6.10
C LYS A 173 -2.71 21.95 -5.48
N CYS A 174 -2.56 21.32 -4.33
CA CYS A 174 -1.27 21.17 -3.68
C CYS A 174 -0.39 20.14 -4.38
N VAL A 175 0.90 20.46 -4.48
CA VAL A 175 1.93 19.64 -5.12
C VAL A 175 3.18 19.60 -4.25
N LYS A 176 4.03 18.60 -4.50
CA LYS A 176 5.33 18.49 -3.82
C LYS A 176 6.18 19.76 -4.05
N PRO A 177 6.99 20.21 -3.08
CA PRO A 177 7.81 21.40 -3.23
C PRO A 177 8.81 21.34 -4.38
N SER A 178 9.22 20.14 -4.79
CA SER A 178 10.12 19.96 -5.93
C SER A 178 9.42 20.11 -7.29
N TRP A 179 8.09 20.22 -7.34
CA TRP A 179 7.34 20.36 -8.58
C TRP A 179 7.09 21.84 -8.88
N ARG A 180 7.12 22.21 -10.17
CA ARG A 180 6.87 23.56 -10.70
C ARG A 180 5.74 23.50 -11.75
N HIS A 181 4.91 24.53 -11.82
CA HIS A 181 3.91 24.63 -12.89
C HIS A 181 4.65 24.87 -14.20
N CYS A 182 4.27 24.12 -15.24
CA CYS A 182 4.76 24.37 -16.59
C CYS A 182 3.58 24.84 -17.44
N SER A 183 3.62 26.11 -17.86
CA SER A 183 2.54 26.72 -18.63
C SER A 183 2.32 26.01 -19.98
N SER A 184 3.40 25.56 -20.64
CA SER A 184 3.30 24.80 -21.90
C SER A 184 2.62 23.43 -21.74
N CYS A 185 2.74 22.81 -20.56
CA CYS A 185 2.10 21.52 -20.26
C CYS A 185 0.77 21.65 -19.51
N GLY A 186 0.42 22.86 -19.05
CA GLY A 186 -0.77 23.14 -18.22
C GLY A 186 -0.80 22.34 -16.91
N ARG A 187 0.35 21.88 -16.39
CA ARG A 187 0.40 21.06 -15.18
C ARG A 187 1.70 21.18 -14.41
N CYS A 188 1.63 20.91 -13.12
CA CYS A 188 2.82 20.77 -12.29
C CYS A 188 3.62 19.51 -12.67
N VAL A 189 4.95 19.69 -12.75
CA VAL A 189 5.94 18.71 -13.21
C VAL A 189 7.26 18.93 -12.47
N LEU A 190 8.20 17.99 -12.59
CA LEU A 190 9.57 18.22 -12.13
C LEU A 190 10.28 19.24 -13.05
N PRO A 191 11.22 20.05 -12.54
CA PRO A 191 11.93 21.06 -13.32
C PRO A 191 12.57 20.51 -14.61
N ASP A 192 13.24 19.35 -14.51
CA ASP A 192 13.96 18.73 -15.64
C ASP A 192 13.06 17.93 -16.62
N HIS A 193 11.75 18.19 -16.60
CA HIS A 193 10.85 17.56 -17.56
C HIS A 193 11.00 18.15 -18.97
N ARG A 194 10.64 17.38 -20.00
CA ARG A 194 10.56 17.85 -21.38
C ARG A 194 9.09 18.03 -21.77
N CYS A 195 8.70 19.25 -22.15
CA CYS A 195 7.36 19.54 -22.61
C CYS A 195 7.05 18.75 -23.90
N GLY A 196 5.79 18.35 -24.08
CA GLY A 196 5.36 17.61 -25.28
C GLY A 196 5.79 16.14 -25.35
N GLN A 197 6.57 15.60 -24.40
CA GLN A 197 6.83 14.16 -24.32
C GLN A 197 5.61 13.41 -23.77
N THR A 198 4.64 13.13 -24.63
CA THR A 198 3.69 12.03 -24.46
C THR A 198 4.37 10.77 -24.98
N GLY A 199 5.04 9.99 -24.13
CA GLY A 199 5.76 8.82 -24.62
C GLY A 199 6.74 8.18 -23.65
N CYS A 200 7.63 7.36 -24.21
CA CYS A 200 8.63 6.62 -23.48
C CYS A 200 9.59 7.55 -22.72
N TYR A 201 9.68 7.40 -21.39
CA TYR A 201 10.57 8.19 -20.55
C TYR A 201 12.06 8.11 -20.94
N ASN A 202 12.49 7.06 -21.64
CA ASN A 202 13.90 6.87 -22.01
C ASN A 202 14.28 7.55 -23.33
N CYS A 203 13.36 7.59 -24.30
CA CYS A 203 13.66 8.04 -25.68
C CYS A 203 12.68 9.09 -26.21
N GLY A 204 11.61 9.40 -25.49
CA GLY A 204 10.58 10.37 -25.86
C GLY A 204 9.53 9.88 -26.86
N ASP A 205 9.66 8.65 -27.37
CA ASP A 205 8.79 8.12 -28.42
C ASP A 205 7.37 7.81 -27.90
N PRO A 206 6.30 8.37 -28.52
CA PRO A 206 4.90 8.16 -28.13
C PRO A 206 4.39 6.73 -28.35
N ALA A 207 4.99 5.95 -29.26
CA ALA A 207 4.48 4.66 -29.68
C ALA A 207 4.64 3.56 -28.60
N HIS A 208 5.48 3.79 -27.59
CA HIS A 208 5.76 2.77 -26.58
C HIS A 208 6.00 3.35 -25.17
N LYS A 209 5.73 2.53 -24.14
CA LYS A 209 6.03 2.88 -22.74
C LYS A 209 7.47 2.52 -22.39
N HIS A 210 8.04 3.14 -21.35
CA HIS A 210 9.42 2.93 -20.88
C HIS A 210 9.87 1.46 -20.83
N LYS A 211 8.99 0.52 -20.44
CA LYS A 211 9.33 -0.92 -20.38
C LYS A 211 9.60 -1.55 -21.74
N ALA A 212 8.99 -1.05 -22.81
CA ALA A 212 9.13 -1.53 -24.18
C ALA A 212 10.14 -0.71 -25.00
N CYS A 213 10.99 0.10 -24.34
CA CYS A 213 11.91 0.99 -25.03
C CYS A 213 13.08 0.25 -25.69
N PRO A 214 13.27 0.38 -27.02
CA PRO A 214 14.39 -0.27 -27.72
C PRO A 214 15.75 0.30 -27.28
N LEU A 215 15.82 1.56 -26.83
CA LEU A 215 17.06 2.16 -26.31
C LEU A 215 17.47 1.64 -24.93
N LYS A 216 16.58 0.94 -24.20
CA LYS A 216 16.88 0.40 -22.87
C LYS A 216 17.99 -0.67 -22.91
N ARG A 217 18.21 -1.31 -24.07
CA ARG A 217 19.24 -2.35 -24.25
C ARG A 217 20.65 -1.82 -24.55
N LYS A 218 20.84 -0.52 -24.84
CA LYS A 218 22.14 -0.02 -25.31
C LYS A 218 23.09 0.51 -24.21
N LYS A 219 22.66 0.65 -22.95
CA LYS A 219 23.54 1.11 -21.85
C LYS A 219 24.38 0.02 -21.16
N ASN A 220 24.22 -1.26 -21.52
CA ASN A 220 24.94 -2.37 -20.86
C ASN A 220 26.04 -3.03 -21.71
N VAL A 221 26.50 -2.40 -22.80
CA VAL A 221 27.48 -3.04 -23.72
C VAL A 221 28.92 -2.51 -23.55
N GLN A 222 29.21 -1.67 -22.55
CA GLN A 222 30.60 -1.26 -22.24
C GLN A 222 30.97 -1.38 -20.75
N SER A 223 30.55 -2.47 -20.11
CA SER A 223 31.18 -2.94 -18.88
C SER A 223 31.02 -4.46 -18.76
N GLY A 224 31.55 -5.16 -19.76
CA GLY A 224 31.54 -6.62 -19.81
C GLY A 224 32.84 -7.23 -19.29
N LYS A 225 33.09 -7.17 -17.98
CA LYS A 225 33.77 -8.25 -17.24
C LYS A 225 33.18 -8.34 -15.82
N ALA A 226 32.86 -9.57 -15.44
CA ALA A 226 32.26 -10.04 -14.19
C ALA A 226 30.73 -9.86 -14.04
N ALA A 227 30.01 -10.93 -14.40
CA ALA A 227 28.96 -11.58 -13.60
C ALA A 227 27.81 -12.12 -14.48
N SER A 228 28.01 -13.32 -15.03
CA SER A 228 26.88 -14.22 -15.32
C SER A 228 27.35 -15.65 -15.22
N ARG A 229 26.94 -16.33 -14.15
CA ARG A 229 26.41 -17.70 -14.18
C ARG A 229 25.99 -18.10 -12.78
N HIS A 230 24.72 -17.87 -12.44
CA HIS A 230 24.03 -18.78 -11.52
C HIS A 230 22.52 -18.80 -11.81
N TYR A 231 22.17 -19.41 -12.95
CA TYR A 231 20.91 -20.12 -13.06
C TYR A 231 21.27 -21.60 -13.26
N GLY A 232 21.00 -22.42 -12.26
CA GLY A 232 21.31 -23.85 -12.26
C GLY A 232 21.74 -24.35 -10.88
N ASN A 233 20.77 -24.76 -10.06
CA ASN A 233 20.76 -26.01 -9.27
C ASN A 233 19.83 -25.92 -8.06
N ILE A 234 18.58 -26.31 -8.28
CA ILE A 234 17.55 -26.58 -7.26
C ILE A 234 17.81 -27.92 -6.52
N THR A 235 18.94 -28.58 -6.73
CA THR A 235 19.23 -29.91 -6.15
C THR A 235 20.08 -29.91 -4.87
N ALA A 236 20.68 -28.78 -4.45
CA ALA A 236 21.57 -28.76 -3.28
C ALA A 236 20.88 -28.50 -1.92
N ALA A 237 19.62 -28.02 -1.90
CA ALA A 237 18.89 -27.71 -0.67
C ALA A 237 18.31 -28.94 0.05
N LYS A 238 18.12 -30.07 -0.66
CA LYS A 238 17.58 -31.32 -0.07
C LYS A 238 18.63 -32.12 0.72
N THR A 239 19.93 -31.92 0.46
CA THR A 239 21.00 -32.69 1.11
C THR A 239 21.42 -32.12 2.48
N ARG A 240 21.24 -30.81 2.69
CA ARG A 240 21.55 -30.16 3.99
C ARG A 240 20.49 -30.41 5.07
N LYS A 241 19.21 -30.59 4.73
CA LYS A 241 18.16 -30.98 5.70
C LYS A 241 18.29 -32.42 6.19
N ARG A 242 18.83 -33.36 5.38
CA ARG A 242 19.05 -34.76 5.79
C ARG A 242 20.22 -34.93 6.77
N LYS A 243 21.31 -34.16 6.67
CA LYS A 243 22.45 -34.26 7.61
C LYS A 243 22.14 -33.72 9.02
N ASN A 244 21.28 -32.70 9.15
CA ASN A 244 20.90 -32.17 10.47
C ASN A 244 19.87 -33.05 11.22
N ALA A 245 19.06 -33.85 10.52
CA ALA A 245 18.15 -34.82 11.14
C ALA A 245 18.89 -36.03 11.73
N GLN A 246 19.96 -36.51 11.07
CA GLN A 246 20.79 -37.62 11.59
C GLN A 246 21.63 -37.19 12.82
N ARG A 247 22.04 -35.92 12.91
CA ARG A 247 22.83 -35.42 14.06
C ARG A 247 21.98 -35.21 15.33
N LYS A 248 20.67 -34.92 15.20
CA LYS A 248 19.73 -34.88 16.34
C LYS A 248 19.31 -36.26 16.84
N LYS A 249 19.21 -37.29 15.99
CA LYS A 249 18.92 -38.68 16.42
C LYS A 249 20.11 -39.35 17.17
N LYS A 250 21.36 -39.05 16.82
CA LYS A 250 22.55 -39.56 17.56
C LYS A 250 22.76 -38.91 18.94
N LYS A 251 22.28 -37.69 19.18
CA LYS A 251 22.34 -37.04 20.51
C LYS A 251 21.24 -37.52 21.47
N LYS A 252 20.08 -38.01 20.98
CA LYS A 252 19.01 -38.57 21.83
C LYS A 252 19.26 -40.03 22.25
N LYS A 253 20.06 -40.81 21.50
CA LYS A 253 20.46 -42.19 21.84
C LYS A 253 21.68 -42.31 22.78
N LYS A 254 22.34 -41.21 23.16
CA LYS A 254 23.46 -41.17 24.11
C LYS A 254 23.09 -40.62 25.49
N LYS A 255 21.79 -40.45 25.77
CA LYS A 255 21.26 -39.95 27.05
C LYS A 255 20.35 -40.97 27.76
N VAL A 256 20.24 -42.18 27.21
CA VAL A 256 19.51 -43.31 27.80
C VAL A 256 20.34 -44.57 27.56
N THR A 257 21.52 -44.60 28.19
CA THR A 257 22.28 -45.76 28.66
C THR A 257 23.39 -45.25 29.55
#